data_AF-A0A0F9WMW7-F1
#
_entry.id   AF-A0A0F9WMW7-F1
#
_cell.length_a   1.000
_cell.length_b   1.000
_cell.length_c   1.000
_cell.angle_alpha   90.00
_cell.angle_beta   90.00
_cell.angle_gamma   90.00
#
_symmetry.space_group_name_H-M   'P 1'
#
loop_
_entity.id
_entity.type
_entity.pdbx_description
1 polymer ?
#
loop_
_entity_poly.entity_id
_entity_poly.type
_entity_poly.pdbx_seq_one_letter_code
_entity_poly.pdbx_strand_id
1 'polypeptide(L)'
;MGREIRMVPRGWEHPKNRAGGYRSLFNSTYKAAAQEWWDCAEAYHARDLERLRELDVYMGADPEEAFAEHPWYWEWTDRPPNPEHYRPEFDSPADHFQVYENTTEGTPISPVLETKGDVGQWLMGNWGYSEEEAFAICETGWTAKGRRL
;
A
#
# COMPACT_ATOMS: atom_id res chain seq x y z
N MET A 1 -0.42 -1.24 17.28
CA MET A 1 -0.95 -0.61 16.05
C MET A 1 0.23 -0.24 15.17
N GLY A 2 0.23 -0.61 13.89
CA GLY A 2 1.35 -0.36 12.98
C GLY A 2 1.24 0.98 12.26
N ARG A 3 2.36 1.52 11.77
CA ARG A 3 2.45 2.75 10.99
C ARG A 3 3.30 2.54 9.74
N GLU A 4 2.95 3.28 8.70
CA GLU A 4 3.66 3.33 7.42
C GLU A 4 4.06 4.78 7.14
N ILE A 5 5.28 4.99 6.65
CA ILE A 5 5.72 6.28 6.12
C ILE A 5 5.60 6.22 4.60
N ARG A 6 4.83 7.14 4.01
CA ARG A 6 4.72 7.28 2.56
C ARG A 6 5.36 8.56 2.10
N MET A 7 5.98 8.52 0.92
CA MET A 7 6.40 9.72 0.22
C MET A 7 5.23 10.34 -0.52
N VAL A 8 5.07 11.65 -0.38
CA VAL A 8 3.97 12.43 -0.95
C VAL A 8 4.51 13.78 -1.43
N PRO A 9 3.80 14.47 -2.34
CA PRO A 9 4.17 15.83 -2.71
C PRO A 9 4.08 16.84 -1.57
N ARG A 10 4.84 17.93 -1.71
CA ARG A 10 4.67 19.12 -0.85
C ARG A 10 3.20 19.58 -0.91
N GLY A 11 2.57 19.71 0.26
CA GLY A 11 1.18 20.18 0.35
C GLY A 11 0.13 19.14 -0.06
N TRP A 12 0.50 17.86 -0.16
CA TRP A 12 -0.43 16.77 -0.44
C TRP A 12 -1.65 16.79 0.49
N GLU A 13 -2.84 16.81 -0.11
CA GLU A 13 -4.11 16.66 0.60
C GLU A 13 -4.70 15.28 0.32
N HIS A 14 -4.72 14.45 1.37
CA HIS A 14 -5.23 13.09 1.24
C HIS A 14 -6.73 13.07 0.91
N PRO A 15 -7.17 12.31 -0.11
CA PRO A 15 -8.57 12.26 -0.52
C PRO A 15 -9.54 11.90 0.60
N LYS A 16 -10.64 12.64 0.67
CA LYS A 16 -11.74 12.43 1.61
C LYS A 16 -12.96 11.85 0.91
N ASN A 17 -13.78 11.12 1.66
CA ASN A 17 -15.09 10.66 1.23
C ASN A 17 -16.12 11.80 1.31
N ARG A 18 -17.35 11.55 0.85
CA ARG A 18 -18.42 12.56 0.85
C ARG A 18 -18.81 13.06 2.25
N ALA A 19 -18.52 12.28 3.30
CA ALA A 19 -18.74 12.64 4.69
C ALA A 19 -17.56 13.40 5.32
N GLY A 20 -16.49 13.68 4.55
CA GLY A 20 -15.31 14.41 5.02
C GLY A 20 -14.27 13.56 5.74
N GLY A 21 -14.49 12.25 5.89
CA GLY A 21 -13.50 11.32 6.44
C GLY A 21 -12.46 10.94 5.40
N TYR A 22 -11.22 10.66 5.82
CA TYR A 22 -10.18 10.17 4.89
C TYR A 22 -10.55 8.82 4.29
N ARG A 23 -10.15 8.62 3.03
CA ARG A 23 -10.31 7.35 2.32
C ARG A 23 -9.08 6.49 2.54
N SER A 24 -9.25 5.21 2.82
CA SER A 24 -8.17 4.24 2.76
C SER A 24 -7.69 4.10 1.32
N LEU A 25 -6.40 4.33 1.09
CA LEU A 25 -5.77 4.26 -0.23
C LEU A 25 -4.52 3.40 -0.15
N PHE A 26 -4.36 2.48 -1.09
CA PHE A 26 -3.11 1.76 -1.32
C PHE A 26 -2.01 2.73 -1.76
N ASN A 27 -0.76 2.42 -1.40
CA ASN A 27 0.42 3.19 -1.79
C ASN A 27 0.92 2.82 -3.21
N SER A 28 -0.01 2.61 -4.13
CA SER A 28 0.25 2.37 -5.55
C SER A 28 -0.81 3.09 -6.36
N THR A 29 -0.57 3.22 -7.67
CA THR A 29 -1.54 3.85 -8.57
C THR A 29 -2.47 2.79 -9.12
N TYR A 30 -3.71 3.17 -9.40
CA TYR A 30 -4.69 2.27 -10.00
C TYR A 30 -4.16 1.65 -11.29
N LYS A 31 -3.46 2.45 -12.12
CA LYS A 31 -2.90 2.00 -13.39
C LYS A 31 -1.88 0.87 -13.19
N ALA A 32 -0.98 1.00 -12.22
CA ALA A 32 0.01 -0.03 -11.93
C ALA A 32 -0.67 -1.32 -11.44
N ALA A 33 -1.57 -1.21 -10.46
CA ALA A 33 -2.29 -2.37 -9.93
C ALA A 33 -3.19 -3.05 -10.98
N ALA A 34 -3.86 -2.27 -11.82
CA ALA A 34 -4.70 -2.78 -12.89
C ALA A 34 -3.88 -3.53 -13.95
N GLN A 35 -2.70 -3.01 -14.31
CA GLN A 35 -1.81 -3.67 -15.25
C GLN A 35 -1.31 -5.01 -14.70
N GLU A 36 -0.83 -5.02 -13.46
CA GLU A 36 -0.39 -6.24 -12.78
C GLU A 36 -1.50 -7.29 -12.75
N TRP A 37 -2.71 -6.89 -12.35
CA TRP A 37 -3.87 -7.79 -12.36
C TRP A 37 -4.18 -8.33 -13.77
N TRP A 38 -4.08 -7.49 -14.80
CA TRP A 38 -4.34 -7.90 -16.19
C TRP A 38 -3.31 -8.88 -16.72
N ASP A 39 -2.02 -8.64 -16.45
CA ASP A 39 -0.92 -9.52 -16.86
C ASP A 39 -1.11 -10.92 -16.24
N CYS A 40 -1.56 -10.97 -14.98
CA CYS A 40 -1.88 -12.22 -14.30
C CYS A 40 -3.12 -12.90 -14.88
N ALA A 41 -4.18 -12.14 -15.16
CA ALA A 41 -5.40 -12.66 -15.77
C ALA A 41 -5.11 -13.25 -17.16
N GLU A 42 -4.30 -12.58 -17.97
CA GLU A 42 -3.88 -13.05 -19.29
C GLU A 42 -3.09 -14.36 -19.17
N ALA A 43 -2.08 -14.42 -18.30
CA ALA A 43 -1.29 -15.63 -18.06
C ALA A 43 -2.17 -16.79 -17.54
N TYR A 44 -3.11 -16.50 -16.64
CA TYR A 44 -4.07 -17.46 -16.11
C TYR A 44 -4.94 -18.07 -17.20
N HIS A 45 -5.51 -17.22 -18.07
CA HIS A 45 -6.37 -17.66 -19.17
C HIS A 45 -5.60 -18.37 -20.29
N ALA A 46 -4.33 -18.02 -20.49
CA ALA A 46 -3.42 -18.72 -21.40
C ALA A 46 -2.93 -20.06 -20.85
N ARG A 47 -3.19 -20.38 -19.57
CA ARG A 47 -2.62 -21.52 -18.84
C ARG A 47 -1.08 -21.49 -18.81
N ASP A 48 -0.50 -20.29 -18.79
CA ASP A 48 0.95 -20.08 -18.80
C ASP A 48 1.52 -20.10 -17.38
N LEU A 49 1.87 -21.31 -16.92
CA LEU A 49 2.41 -21.56 -15.58
C LEU A 49 3.76 -20.87 -15.35
N GLU A 50 4.59 -20.76 -16.38
CA GLU A 50 5.89 -20.10 -16.27
C GLU A 50 5.69 -18.60 -16.03
N ARG A 51 4.81 -17.98 -16.82
CA ARG A 51 4.49 -16.57 -16.66
C ARG A 51 3.82 -16.26 -15.32
N LEU A 52 2.92 -17.12 -14.84
CA LEU A 52 2.30 -16.96 -13.52
C LEU A 52 3.33 -17.02 -12.38
N ARG A 53 4.35 -17.89 -12.50
CA ARG A 53 5.45 -17.99 -11.53
C ARG A 53 6.37 -16.77 -11.59
N GLU A 54 6.64 -16.23 -12.78
CA GLU A 54 7.44 -15.00 -12.95
C GLU A 54 6.78 -13.77 -12.32
N LEU A 55 5.45 -13.68 -12.42
CA LEU A 55 4.69 -12.56 -11.88
C LEU A 55 4.58 -12.57 -10.34
N ASP A 56 5.11 -13.61 -9.68
CA ASP A 56 5.12 -13.78 -8.21
C ASP A 56 3.75 -13.52 -7.54
N VAL A 57 2.68 -13.86 -8.26
CA VAL A 57 1.33 -13.77 -7.72
C VAL A 57 1.27 -14.73 -6.54
N TYR A 58 0.79 -14.28 -5.39
CA TYR A 58 0.67 -15.10 -4.19
C TYR A 58 -0.22 -16.32 -4.46
N MET A 59 0.41 -17.39 -4.93
CA MET A 59 -0.23 -18.64 -5.34
C MET A 59 -0.23 -19.56 -4.13
N GLY A 60 -1.08 -19.25 -3.14
CA GLY A 60 -1.29 -20.10 -1.97
C GLY A 60 -1.81 -21.51 -2.31
N ALA A 61 -2.19 -21.74 -3.58
CA ALA A 61 -2.59 -23.01 -4.18
C ALA A 61 -1.81 -23.25 -5.48
N ASP A 62 -1.63 -24.52 -5.88
CA ASP A 62 -0.98 -24.88 -7.14
C ASP A 62 -1.80 -24.35 -8.34
N PRO A 63 -1.19 -23.67 -9.32
CA PRO A 63 -1.95 -23.11 -10.44
C PRO A 63 -2.66 -24.17 -11.29
N GLU A 64 -2.13 -25.40 -11.35
CA GLU A 64 -2.78 -26.51 -12.07
C GLU A 64 -4.10 -26.93 -11.40
N GLU A 65 -4.14 -26.94 -10.06
CA GLU A 65 -5.37 -27.21 -9.29
C GLU A 65 -6.37 -26.06 -9.45
N ALA A 66 -5.89 -24.82 -9.35
CA ALA A 66 -6.72 -23.63 -9.53
C ALA A 66 -7.44 -23.62 -10.88
N PHE A 67 -6.77 -24.05 -11.95
CA PHE A 67 -7.33 -24.09 -13.29
C PHE A 67 -8.56 -24.99 -13.45
N ALA A 68 -8.65 -26.06 -12.66
CA ALA A 68 -9.75 -27.01 -12.69
C ALA A 68 -10.97 -26.51 -11.89
N GLU A 69 -10.72 -25.86 -10.75
CA GLU A 69 -11.78 -25.40 -9.83
C GLU A 69 -12.30 -24.00 -10.15
N HIS A 70 -11.48 -23.17 -10.79
CA HIS A 70 -11.77 -21.77 -11.08
C HIS A 70 -11.55 -21.47 -12.57
N PRO A 71 -12.57 -21.59 -13.43
CA PRO A 71 -12.43 -21.25 -14.84
C PRO A 71 -11.99 -19.79 -15.08
N TRP A 72 -12.27 -18.89 -14.15
CA TRP A 72 -11.96 -17.47 -14.27
C TRP A 72 -10.95 -16.97 -13.22
N TYR A 73 -10.04 -16.09 -13.63
CA TYR A 73 -9.00 -15.57 -12.75
C TYR A 73 -9.57 -14.92 -11.48
N TRP A 74 -10.64 -14.13 -11.59
CA TRP A 74 -11.31 -13.47 -10.44
C TRP A 74 -12.10 -14.42 -9.52
N GLU A 75 -12.24 -15.71 -9.87
CA GLU A 75 -12.80 -16.73 -8.95
C GLU A 75 -11.70 -17.34 -8.09
N TRP A 76 -10.47 -17.32 -8.59
CA TRP A 76 -9.29 -17.83 -7.90
C TRP A 76 -8.57 -16.74 -7.08
N THR A 77 -8.64 -15.48 -7.51
CA THR A 77 -8.05 -14.31 -6.83
C THR A 77 -9.10 -13.24 -6.49
N ASP A 78 -8.64 -12.09 -5.99
CA ASP A 78 -9.46 -10.90 -5.82
C ASP A 78 -9.99 -10.35 -7.16
N ARG A 79 -11.10 -9.62 -7.06
CA ARG A 79 -11.71 -8.90 -8.19
C ARG A 79 -10.73 -7.89 -8.79
N PRO A 80 -10.95 -7.45 -10.05
CA PRO A 80 -10.19 -6.36 -10.64
C PRO A 80 -10.06 -5.15 -9.69
N PRO A 81 -8.89 -4.50 -9.63
CA PRO A 81 -8.68 -3.32 -8.81
C PRO A 81 -9.78 -2.27 -9.03
N ASN A 82 -10.19 -1.61 -7.95
CA ASN A 82 -11.12 -0.49 -8.02
C ASN A 82 -10.33 0.83 -7.89
N PRO A 83 -10.41 1.77 -8.85
CA PRO A 83 -9.66 3.02 -8.81
C PRO A 83 -9.90 3.85 -7.54
N GLU A 84 -11.01 3.64 -6.85
CA GLU A 84 -11.32 4.33 -5.60
C GLU A 84 -10.44 3.94 -4.40
N HIS A 85 -9.70 2.84 -4.49
CA HIS A 85 -8.82 2.39 -3.41
C HIS A 85 -7.34 2.74 -3.63
N TYR A 86 -7.01 3.48 -4.70
CA TYR A 86 -5.62 3.79 -5.02
C TYR A 86 -5.39 5.29 -4.99
N ARG A 87 -4.16 5.69 -4.64
CA ARG A 87 -3.78 7.09 -4.75
C ARG A 87 -3.73 7.51 -6.23
N PRO A 88 -4.03 8.79 -6.54
CA PRO A 88 -3.79 9.31 -7.88
C PRO A 88 -2.29 9.30 -8.22
N GLU A 89 -2.01 9.45 -9.50
CA GLU A 89 -0.68 9.90 -9.93
C GLU A 89 -0.41 11.28 -9.36
N PHE A 90 0.83 11.50 -8.92
CA PHE A 90 1.26 12.82 -8.47
C PHE A 90 1.68 13.66 -9.68
N ASP A 91 1.22 14.90 -9.71
CA ASP A 91 1.61 15.92 -10.69
C ASP A 91 2.96 16.59 -10.34
N SER A 92 3.48 16.28 -9.16
CA SER A 92 4.65 16.88 -8.54
C SER A 92 5.50 15.81 -7.84
N PRO A 93 6.79 16.06 -7.61
CA PRO A 93 7.67 15.08 -6.97
C PRO A 93 7.16 14.68 -5.59
N ALA A 94 7.16 13.37 -5.31
CA ALA A 94 6.92 12.84 -3.97
C ALA A 94 8.23 12.86 -3.16
N ASP A 95 8.56 14.01 -2.60
CA ASP A 95 9.80 14.28 -1.86
C ASP A 95 9.58 14.66 -0.39
N HIS A 96 8.32 14.69 0.06
CA HIS A 96 7.94 14.87 1.47
C HIS A 96 7.40 13.58 2.06
N PHE A 97 7.22 13.54 3.37
CA PHE A 97 6.80 12.37 4.12
C PHE A 97 5.46 12.59 4.80
N GLN A 98 4.64 11.54 4.87
CA GLN A 98 3.44 11.53 5.70
C GLN A 98 3.30 10.16 6.38
N VAL A 99 2.91 10.19 7.65
CA VAL A 99 2.71 8.99 8.48
C VAL A 99 1.26 8.55 8.37
N TYR A 100 1.07 7.26 8.15
CA TYR A 100 -0.21 6.61 7.98
C TYR A 100 -0.42 5.52 9.03
N GLU A 101 -1.68 5.32 9.42
CA GLU A 101 -2.06 4.16 10.21
C GLU A 101 -2.20 2.92 9.31
N ASN A 102 -1.59 1.80 9.72
CA ASN A 102 -1.60 0.55 8.96
C ASN A 102 -2.83 -0.34 9.28
N THR A 103 -3.63 0.01 10.28
CA THR A 103 -4.85 -0.76 10.65
C THR A 103 -6.00 -0.52 9.68
N THR A 104 -5.98 0.61 8.96
CA THR A 104 -6.99 0.99 7.96
C THR A 104 -6.39 1.28 6.59
N GLU A 105 -5.16 0.84 6.32
CA GLU A 105 -4.42 1.08 5.06
C GLU A 105 -4.69 2.47 4.46
N GLY A 106 -4.12 3.51 5.08
CA GLY A 106 -4.07 4.81 4.41
C GLY A 106 -4.92 5.92 5.00
N THR A 107 -5.22 5.90 6.30
CA THR A 107 -5.61 7.13 7.00
C THR A 107 -4.35 7.91 7.40
N PRO A 108 -4.11 9.13 6.89
CA PRO A 108 -2.98 9.94 7.32
C PRO A 108 -3.20 10.40 8.76
N ILE A 109 -2.17 10.26 9.58
CA ILE A 109 -2.19 10.66 10.99
C ILE A 109 -1.27 11.85 11.28
N SER A 110 -0.35 12.17 10.38
CA SER A 110 0.53 13.34 10.47
C SER A 110 0.19 14.39 9.40
N PRO A 111 0.61 15.66 9.59
CA PRO A 111 0.80 16.57 8.46
C PRO A 111 1.85 16.03 7.48
N VAL A 112 2.01 16.72 6.36
CA VAL A 112 3.13 16.51 5.43
C VAL A 112 4.40 17.10 6.05
N LEU A 113 5.47 16.30 6.11
CA LEU A 113 6.74 16.60 6.77
C LEU A 113 7.87 16.63 5.73
N GLU A 114 8.82 17.54 5.88
CA GLU A 114 9.85 17.78 4.87
C GLU A 114 10.99 16.76 4.93
N THR A 115 11.38 16.34 6.14
CA THR A 115 12.54 15.45 6.32
C THR A 115 12.19 14.23 7.16
N LYS A 116 13.01 13.17 7.02
CA LYS A 116 12.97 12.01 7.93
C LYS A 116 13.20 12.42 9.39
N GLY A 117 14.00 13.45 9.65
CA GLY A 117 14.20 14.00 10.99
C GLY A 117 12.90 14.54 11.59
N ASP A 118 12.12 15.28 10.79
CA ASP A 118 10.81 15.79 11.21
C ASP A 118 9.82 14.66 11.49
N VAL A 119 9.85 13.59 10.68
CA VAL A 119 9.07 12.37 10.94
C VAL A 119 9.46 11.75 12.28
N GLY A 120 10.75 11.60 12.56
CA GLY A 120 11.24 11.07 13.82
C GLY A 120 10.79 11.91 15.02
N GLN A 121 10.96 13.22 14.95
CA GLN A 121 10.50 14.15 15.99
C GLN A 121 8.99 14.06 16.22
N TRP A 122 8.20 13.97 15.14
CA TRP A 122 6.75 13.84 15.23
C TRP A 122 6.33 12.52 15.88
N LEU A 123 6.99 11.40 15.54
CA LEU A 123 6.72 10.10 16.14
C LEU A 123 7.05 10.10 17.64
N MET A 124 8.18 10.69 18.05
CA MET A 124 8.55 10.79 19.46
C MET A 124 7.56 11.68 20.24
N GLY A 125 7.25 12.86 19.71
CA GLY A 125 6.41 13.86 20.39
C GLY A 125 4.93 13.47 20.49
N ASN A 126 4.37 12.84 19.44
CA ASN A 126 2.93 12.57 19.37
C ASN A 126 2.57 11.14 19.76
N TRP A 127 3.53 10.21 19.69
CA TRP A 127 3.27 8.79 19.87
C TRP A 127 4.22 8.07 20.83
N GLY A 128 5.16 8.80 21.46
CA GLY A 128 6.00 8.27 22.53
C GLY A 128 7.02 7.22 22.08
N TYR A 129 7.37 7.20 20.79
CA TYR A 129 8.47 6.36 20.30
C TYR A 129 9.80 6.80 20.93
N SER A 130 10.71 5.84 21.13
CA SER A 130 12.10 6.18 21.44
C SER A 130 12.79 6.75 20.19
N GLU A 131 13.92 7.43 20.38
CA GLU A 131 14.75 7.93 19.28
C GLU A 131 15.17 6.77 18.35
N GLU A 132 15.67 5.67 18.90
CA GLU A 132 16.07 4.48 18.15
C GLU A 132 14.91 3.90 17.32
N GLU A 133 13.72 3.77 17.91
CA GLU A 133 12.54 3.27 17.19
C GLU A 133 12.12 4.22 16.07
N ALA A 134 12.10 5.53 16.33
CA ALA A 134 11.73 6.53 15.35
C ALA A 134 12.70 6.55 14.15
N PHE A 135 14.01 6.45 14.39
CA PHE A 135 15.02 6.34 13.34
C PHE A 135 14.87 5.03 12.53
N ALA A 136 14.67 3.89 13.20
CA ALA A 136 14.46 2.62 12.51
C ALA A 136 13.23 2.64 11.58
N ILE A 137 12.15 3.30 12.00
CA ILE A 137 10.95 3.47 11.15
C ILE A 137 11.27 4.37 9.96
N CYS A 138 12.01 5.46 10.15
CA CYS A 138 12.41 6.36 9.06
C CYS A 138 13.34 5.71 8.02
N GLU A 139 14.13 4.72 8.42
CA GLU A 139 14.98 3.96 7.52
C GLU A 139 14.20 2.90 6.74
N THR A 140 13.36 2.14 7.42
CA THR A 140 12.64 1.00 6.84
C THR A 140 11.33 1.39 6.15
N GLY A 141 10.74 2.53 6.51
CA GLY A 141 9.42 2.99 6.06
C GLY A 141 8.24 2.35 6.80
N TRP A 142 8.49 1.41 7.73
CA TRP A 142 7.46 0.61 8.38
C TRP A 142 7.76 0.40 9.87
N THR A 143 6.71 0.30 10.68
CA THR A 143 6.85 -0.29 12.02
C THR A 143 6.69 -1.81 11.96
N ALA A 144 7.49 -2.56 12.72
CA ALA A 144 7.21 -3.98 12.96
C ALA A 144 5.79 -4.16 13.57
N LYS A 145 5.01 -5.12 13.06
CA LYS A 145 3.70 -5.47 13.64
C LYS A 145 3.89 -5.92 15.08
N GLY A 146 3.23 -5.23 16.02
CA GLY A 146 3.00 -5.74 17.37
C GLY A 146 3.72 -4.99 18.49
N ARG A 147 3.18 -3.84 18.89
CA ARG A 147 3.03 -3.50 20.32
C ARG A 147 1.63 -2.96 20.55
N ARG A 148 0.91 -3.60 21.48
CA ARG A 148 -0.04 -2.91 22.37
C ARG A 148 0.83 -2.17 23.38
N LEU A 149 0.57 -0.88 23.56
CA LEU A 149 0.92 -0.21 24.82
C LEU A 149 0.13 -0.86 25.95
#